data_AF-A0A2E7H1X1-F1
#
_entry.id   AF-A0A2E7H1X1-F1
#
_cell.length_a   1.000
_cell.length_b   1.000
_cell.length_c   1.000
_cell.angle_alpha   90.00
_cell.angle_beta   90.00
_cell.angle_gamma   90.00
#
_symmetry.space_group_name_H-M   'P 1'
#
loop_
_entity.id
_entity.type
_entity.pdbx_description
1 polymer ?
#
loop_
_entity_poly.entity_id
_entity_poly.type
_entity_poly.pdbx_seq_one_letter_code
_entity_poly.pdbx_strand_id
1 'polypeptide(L)'
;MVKNMKNEMKNENRDDLGAIGIGAMIVFIALILVAAVASAVIIQTAEKLQQNAQSTGEDTTDMMAGKIFILSVVLTNGGANLYITFELAPGSDPIDPTAVEYNLICLETGARTGALTQSGNLGTVAGITATAASALGTAGAADPLNPATTYTVTLTPTGNCAPQANTDDTFVIQAGGGGFTYEVFKYGGSTAAGEVVV
;
A
#
# COMPACT_ATOMS: atom_id res chain seq x y z
N MET A 1 -16.22 25.84 -91.88
CA MET A 1 -15.87 26.41 -90.56
C MET A 1 -16.12 25.36 -89.47
N VAL A 2 -15.19 24.42 -89.25
CA VAL A 2 -15.30 23.38 -88.20
C VAL A 2 -13.88 23.04 -87.70
N LYS A 3 -13.22 23.95 -86.99
CA LYS A 3 -11.88 23.67 -86.43
C LYS A 3 -11.66 24.11 -84.98
N ASN A 4 -12.64 24.78 -84.35
CA ASN A 4 -12.48 25.29 -82.99
C ASN A 4 -13.24 24.50 -81.91
N MET A 5 -14.26 23.70 -82.25
CA MET A 5 -15.07 22.95 -81.26
C MET A 5 -14.34 21.79 -80.55
N LYS A 6 -13.29 21.21 -81.16
CA LYS A 6 -12.56 20.06 -80.56
C LYS A 6 -11.58 20.48 -79.45
N ASN A 7 -11.14 21.73 -79.41
CA ASN A 7 -10.18 22.21 -78.41
C ASN A 7 -10.85 22.61 -77.09
N GLU A 8 -12.09 23.12 -77.14
CA GLU A 8 -12.86 23.50 -75.94
C GLU A 8 -13.26 22.26 -75.11
N MET A 9 -13.78 21.19 -75.74
CA MET A 9 -14.14 19.95 -75.03
C MET A 9 -12.95 19.23 -74.36
N LYS A 10 -11.71 19.43 -74.86
CA LYS A 10 -10.50 18.84 -74.25
C LYS A 10 -10.02 19.64 -73.05
N ASN A 11 -10.37 20.93 -72.95
CA ASN A 11 -10.01 21.78 -71.83
C ASN A 11 -10.97 21.58 -70.65
N GLU A 12 -12.28 21.51 -70.89
CA GLU A 12 -13.28 21.22 -69.84
C GLU A 12 -13.02 19.87 -69.14
N ASN A 13 -12.69 18.82 -69.90
CA ASN A 13 -12.36 17.52 -69.32
C ASN A 13 -11.05 17.56 -68.49
N ARG A 14 -10.11 18.47 -68.79
CA ARG A 14 -8.90 18.66 -67.98
C ARG A 14 -9.19 19.47 -66.71
N ASP A 15 -10.10 20.43 -66.79
CA ASP A 15 -10.53 21.23 -65.64
C ASP A 15 -11.36 20.38 -64.67
N ASP A 16 -12.21 19.47 -65.17
CA ASP A 16 -12.93 18.48 -64.36
C ASP A 16 -11.98 17.48 -63.66
N LEU A 17 -10.96 16.99 -64.37
CA LEU A 17 -9.91 16.15 -63.78
C LEU A 17 -9.10 16.90 -62.71
N GLY A 18 -8.83 18.19 -62.94
CA GLY A 18 -8.20 19.07 -61.96
C GLY A 18 -9.05 19.28 -60.71
N ALA A 19 -10.35 19.51 -60.87
CA ALA A 19 -11.31 19.66 -59.77
C ALA A 19 -11.43 18.38 -58.92
N ILE A 20 -11.45 17.20 -59.56
CA ILE A 20 -11.41 15.90 -58.86
C ILE A 20 -10.11 15.74 -58.07
N GLY A 21 -8.97 16.12 -58.64
CA GLY A 21 -7.67 16.08 -57.97
C GLY A 21 -7.60 16.97 -56.72
N ILE A 22 -8.16 18.17 -56.79
CA ILE A 22 -8.28 19.06 -55.62
C ILE A 22 -9.19 18.45 -54.56
N GLY A 23 -10.33 17.87 -54.95
CA GLY A 23 -11.21 17.14 -54.02
C GLY A 23 -10.50 15.98 -53.32
N ALA A 24 -9.69 15.21 -54.06
CA ALA A 24 -8.90 14.12 -53.51
C ALA A 24 -7.83 14.60 -52.51
N MET A 25 -7.15 15.71 -52.80
CA MET A 25 -6.18 16.30 -51.86
C MET A 25 -6.84 16.81 -50.57
N ILE A 26 -8.04 17.39 -50.66
CA ILE A 26 -8.79 17.85 -49.48
C ILE A 26 -9.14 16.68 -48.57
N VAL A 27 -9.67 15.59 -49.14
CA VAL A 27 -10.01 14.38 -48.36
C VAL A 27 -8.74 13.74 -47.77
N PHE A 28 -7.65 13.73 -48.52
CA PHE A 28 -6.38 13.20 -48.03
C PHE A 28 -5.87 13.96 -46.79
N ILE A 29 -5.90 15.29 -46.82
CA ILE A 29 -5.51 16.12 -45.67
C ILE A 29 -6.48 15.90 -44.50
N ALA A 30 -7.79 15.86 -44.75
CA ALA A 30 -8.79 15.62 -43.72
C ALA A 30 -8.57 14.28 -43.01
N LEU A 31 -8.26 13.21 -43.76
CA LEU A 31 -7.96 11.89 -43.20
C LEU A 31 -6.70 11.91 -42.33
N ILE A 32 -5.67 12.63 -42.73
CA ILE A 32 -4.45 12.78 -41.92
C ILE A 32 -4.76 13.50 -40.60
N LEU A 33 -5.58 14.55 -40.62
CA LEU A 33 -5.94 15.28 -39.40
C LEU A 33 -6.78 14.43 -38.44
N VAL A 34 -7.75 13.67 -38.95
CA VAL A 34 -8.54 12.73 -38.13
C VAL A 34 -7.65 11.63 -37.55
N ALA A 35 -6.75 11.07 -38.37
CA ALA A 35 -5.79 10.06 -37.93
C ALA A 35 -4.84 10.59 -36.84
N ALA A 36 -4.41 11.85 -36.93
CA ALA A 36 -3.55 12.48 -35.93
C ALA A 36 -4.26 12.61 -34.58
N VAL A 37 -5.51 13.08 -34.56
CA VAL A 37 -6.30 13.19 -33.32
C VAL A 37 -6.57 11.81 -32.71
N ALA A 38 -6.97 10.84 -33.54
CA ALA A 38 -7.20 9.47 -33.07
C ALA A 38 -5.93 8.83 -32.48
N SER A 39 -4.78 9.02 -33.14
CA SER A 39 -3.47 8.53 -32.65
C SER A 39 -3.12 9.15 -31.30
N ALA A 40 -3.33 10.46 -31.12
CA ALA A 40 -3.05 11.14 -29.86
C ALA A 40 -3.89 10.55 -28.70
N VAL A 41 -5.17 10.27 -28.92
CA VAL A 41 -6.05 9.66 -27.91
C VAL A 41 -5.64 8.21 -27.60
N ILE A 42 -5.26 7.44 -28.63
CA ILE A 42 -4.76 6.06 -28.46
C ILE A 42 -3.48 6.06 -27.61
N ILE A 43 -2.52 6.93 -27.92
CA ILE A 43 -1.27 7.06 -27.18
C ILE A 43 -1.55 7.48 -25.74
N GLN A 44 -2.36 8.51 -25.52
CA GLN A 44 -2.70 8.97 -24.18
C GLN A 44 -3.37 7.87 -23.34
N THR A 45 -4.26 7.09 -23.95
CA THR A 45 -4.91 5.96 -23.27
C THR A 45 -3.89 4.88 -22.95
N ALA A 46 -3.00 4.55 -23.89
CA ALA A 46 -1.94 3.57 -23.68
C ALA A 46 -0.97 3.99 -22.58
N GLU A 47 -0.56 5.26 -22.53
CA GLU A 47 0.30 5.82 -21.48
C GLU A 47 -0.39 5.78 -20.12
N LYS A 48 -1.66 6.18 -20.05
CA LYS A 48 -2.44 6.12 -18.81
C LYS A 48 -2.59 4.68 -18.32
N LEU A 49 -2.87 3.73 -19.21
CA LEU A 49 -2.96 2.32 -18.83
C LEU A 49 -1.61 1.78 -18.34
N GLN A 50 -0.50 2.19 -18.95
CA GLN A 50 0.84 1.80 -18.51
C GLN A 50 1.19 2.38 -17.13
N GLN A 51 0.90 3.67 -16.90
CA GLN A 51 1.12 4.30 -15.59
C GLN A 51 0.26 3.65 -14.50
N ASN A 52 -1.01 3.39 -14.79
CA ASN A 52 -1.90 2.68 -13.87
C ASN A 52 -1.41 1.26 -13.58
N ALA A 53 -0.97 0.53 -14.62
CA ALA A 53 -0.44 -0.82 -14.47
C ALA A 53 0.86 -0.84 -13.65
N GLN A 54 1.72 0.17 -13.84
CA GLN A 54 2.94 0.33 -13.05
C GLN A 54 2.61 0.61 -11.58
N SER A 55 1.79 1.64 -11.30
CA SER A 55 1.40 1.99 -9.93
C SER A 55 0.69 0.84 -9.23
N THR A 56 -0.21 0.11 -9.93
CA THR A 56 -0.86 -1.07 -9.34
C THR A 56 0.15 -2.20 -9.07
N GLY A 57 1.16 -2.36 -9.93
CA GLY A 57 2.24 -3.32 -9.74
C GLY A 57 3.13 -2.97 -8.54
N GLU A 58 3.47 -1.70 -8.39
CA GLU A 58 4.20 -1.16 -7.24
C GLU A 58 3.38 -1.37 -5.95
N ASP A 59 2.12 -0.91 -5.91
CA ASP A 59 1.23 -1.12 -4.75
C ASP A 59 1.07 -2.60 -4.38
N THR A 60 0.95 -3.50 -5.37
CA THR A 60 0.83 -4.94 -5.12
C THR A 60 2.13 -5.50 -4.55
N THR A 61 3.27 -5.04 -5.06
CA THR A 61 4.58 -5.45 -4.55
C THR A 61 4.75 -4.97 -3.12
N ASP A 62 4.37 -3.74 -2.82
CA ASP A 62 4.43 -3.16 -1.47
C ASP A 62 3.47 -3.85 -0.50
N MET A 63 2.27 -4.24 -0.95
CA MET A 63 1.32 -5.03 -0.13
C MET A 63 1.81 -6.45 0.19
N MET A 64 2.61 -7.04 -0.70
CA MET A 64 3.17 -8.38 -0.54
C MET A 64 4.48 -8.36 0.25
N ALA A 65 5.36 -7.41 -0.04
CA ALA A 65 6.69 -7.27 0.55
C ALA A 65 6.68 -6.46 1.84
N GLY A 66 5.78 -5.48 1.99
CA GLY A 66 5.59 -4.66 3.19
C GLY A 66 4.76 -5.40 4.24
N LYS A 67 5.35 -6.37 4.91
CA LYS A 67 4.76 -7.04 6.09
C LYS A 67 5.67 -6.89 7.29
N ILE A 68 5.10 -7.02 8.48
CA ILE A 68 5.85 -7.10 9.73
C ILE A 68 5.79 -8.53 10.25
N PHE A 69 6.95 -9.10 10.55
CA PHE A 69 7.06 -10.39 11.22
C PHE A 69 7.24 -10.17 12.71
N ILE A 70 6.33 -10.75 13.49
CA ILE A 70 6.46 -10.80 14.94
C ILE A 70 7.32 -12.02 15.26
N LEU A 71 8.46 -11.81 15.92
CA LEU A 71 9.45 -12.86 16.20
C LEU A 71 9.20 -13.51 17.56
N SER A 72 8.91 -12.70 18.58
CA SER A 72 8.57 -13.20 19.90
C SER A 72 7.90 -12.10 20.73
N VAL A 73 7.02 -12.52 21.63
CA VAL A 73 6.38 -11.63 22.61
C VAL A 73 6.59 -12.19 24.00
N VAL A 74 7.15 -11.37 24.88
CA VAL A 74 7.44 -11.76 26.27
C VAL A 74 6.83 -10.78 27.26
N LEU A 75 6.35 -11.31 28.38
CA LEU A 75 5.81 -10.49 29.46
C LEU A 75 6.94 -9.84 30.26
N THR A 76 6.82 -8.55 30.55
CA THR A 76 7.78 -7.79 31.36
C THR A 76 7.05 -6.97 32.43
N ASN A 77 7.80 -6.29 33.29
CA ASN A 77 7.26 -5.42 34.35
C ASN A 77 6.17 -6.10 35.20
N GLY A 78 6.53 -7.23 35.83
CA GLY A 78 5.61 -7.98 36.69
C GLY A 78 4.42 -8.63 35.95
N GLY A 79 4.45 -8.71 34.62
CA GLY A 79 3.37 -9.31 33.84
C GLY A 79 2.40 -8.35 33.19
N ALA A 80 2.63 -7.05 33.30
CA ALA A 80 1.73 -6.03 32.76
C ALA A 80 2.08 -5.61 31.33
N ASN A 81 3.36 -5.75 30.94
CA ASN A 81 3.88 -5.23 29.69
C ASN A 81 4.15 -6.37 28.70
N LEU A 82 3.78 -6.16 27.45
CA LEU A 82 4.12 -7.03 26.32
C LEU A 82 5.34 -6.45 25.61
N TYR A 83 6.47 -7.12 25.73
CA TYR A 83 7.68 -6.76 24.99
C TYR A 83 7.71 -7.56 23.69
N ILE A 84 7.43 -6.86 22.59
CA ILE A 84 7.30 -7.44 21.26
C ILE A 84 8.60 -7.19 20.50
N THR A 85 9.19 -8.27 19.99
CA THR A 85 10.31 -8.22 19.06
C THR A 85 9.79 -8.52 17.67
N PHE A 86 10.08 -7.65 16.71
CA PHE A 86 9.58 -7.77 15.34
C PHE A 86 10.62 -7.30 14.32
N GLU A 87 10.42 -7.67 13.06
CA GLU A 87 11.22 -7.17 11.94
C GLU A 87 10.33 -6.87 10.73
N LEU A 88 10.81 -5.99 9.86
CA LEU A 88 10.17 -5.77 8.56
C LEU A 88 10.57 -6.91 7.61
N ALA A 89 9.62 -7.33 6.78
CA ALA A 89 9.84 -8.38 5.80
C ALA A 89 10.98 -8.03 4.83
N PRO A 90 11.75 -9.03 4.38
CA PRO A 90 12.87 -8.79 3.48
C PRO A 90 12.36 -8.25 2.15
N GLY A 91 12.95 -7.14 1.69
CA GLY A 91 12.54 -6.47 0.47
C GLY A 91 11.39 -5.47 0.65
N SER A 92 10.94 -5.21 1.87
CA SER A 92 10.09 -4.05 2.14
C SER A 92 10.90 -2.76 2.00
N ASP A 93 10.21 -1.68 1.63
CA ASP A 93 10.76 -0.35 1.78
C ASP A 93 10.78 0.09 3.25
N PRO A 94 11.57 1.12 3.60
CA PRO A 94 11.52 1.70 4.93
C PRO A 94 10.15 2.29 5.25
N ILE A 95 9.65 2.05 6.47
CA ILE A 95 8.32 2.48 6.90
C ILE A 95 8.45 3.41 8.10
N ASP A 96 7.71 4.52 8.09
CA ASP A 96 7.61 5.39 9.25
C ASP A 96 6.87 4.64 10.39
N PRO A 97 7.43 4.56 11.61
CA PRO A 97 6.79 3.88 12.72
C PRO A 97 5.38 4.44 13.06
N THR A 98 5.10 5.70 12.75
CA THR A 98 3.77 6.30 12.95
C THR A 98 2.73 5.78 11.96
N ALA A 99 3.16 5.28 10.79
CA ALA A 99 2.31 4.62 9.81
C ALA A 99 2.06 3.14 10.15
N VAL A 100 2.80 2.56 11.10
CA VAL A 100 2.56 1.20 11.57
C VAL A 100 1.50 1.21 12.66
N GLU A 101 0.30 0.79 12.31
CA GLU A 101 -0.84 0.73 13.22
C GLU A 101 -1.03 -0.69 13.76
N TYR A 102 -1.47 -0.80 15.00
CA TYR A 102 -1.83 -2.09 15.59
C TYR A 102 -3.17 -2.02 16.33
N ASN A 103 -3.78 -3.17 16.51
CA ASN A 103 -4.97 -3.36 17.32
C ASN A 103 -4.84 -4.64 18.16
N LEU A 104 -4.99 -4.49 19.48
CA LEU A 104 -5.07 -5.58 20.43
C LEU A 104 -6.55 -5.82 20.75
N ILE A 105 -7.03 -7.00 20.39
CA ILE A 105 -8.41 -7.46 20.58
C ILE A 105 -8.40 -8.53 21.66
N CYS A 106 -9.13 -8.27 22.73
CA CYS A 106 -9.24 -9.15 23.88
C CYS A 106 -10.61 -9.84 23.84
N LEU A 107 -10.76 -10.96 24.54
CA LEU A 107 -12.06 -11.61 24.68
C LEU A 107 -12.65 -11.39 26.08
N GLU A 108 -13.98 -11.36 26.15
CA GLU A 108 -14.74 -11.33 27.40
C GLU A 108 -14.55 -12.70 28.09
N THR A 109 -13.53 -12.80 28.93
CA THR A 109 -13.23 -14.00 29.70
C THR A 109 -12.85 -13.62 31.12
N GLY A 110 -13.40 -14.33 32.11
CA GLY A 110 -13.10 -14.08 33.52
C GLY A 110 -13.55 -12.70 33.97
N ALA A 111 -12.60 -11.85 34.38
CA ALA A 111 -12.85 -10.53 34.94
C ALA A 111 -12.83 -9.39 33.89
N ARG A 112 -12.60 -9.70 32.60
CA ARG A 112 -12.62 -8.71 31.52
C ARG A 112 -14.05 -8.41 31.12
N THR A 113 -14.48 -7.16 31.30
CA THR A 113 -15.83 -6.72 30.94
C THR A 113 -15.84 -5.34 30.28
N GLY A 114 -16.30 -5.23 29.03
CA GLY A 114 -16.56 -3.94 28.37
C GLY A 114 -15.80 -3.75 27.06
N ALA A 115 -15.10 -2.62 26.90
CA ALA A 115 -14.31 -2.37 25.68
C ALA A 115 -13.07 -3.28 25.66
N LEU A 116 -12.99 -4.15 24.65
CA LEU A 116 -11.96 -5.17 24.49
C LEU A 116 -11.06 -4.94 23.28
N THR A 117 -10.91 -3.69 22.86
CA THR A 117 -10.08 -3.31 21.73
C THR A 117 -9.23 -2.13 22.12
N GLN A 118 -7.92 -2.23 21.95
CA GLN A 118 -6.96 -1.15 22.22
C GLN A 118 -5.99 -1.04 21.05
N SER A 119 -5.88 0.16 20.48
CA SER A 119 -5.10 0.41 19.28
C SER A 119 -4.09 1.53 19.49
N GLY A 120 -3.12 1.60 18.59
CA GLY A 120 -2.10 2.65 18.58
C GLY A 120 -1.18 2.50 17.37
N ASN A 121 -0.10 3.26 17.37
CA ASN A 121 0.98 3.12 16.39
C ASN A 121 2.34 2.94 17.08
N LEU A 122 3.36 2.60 16.30
CA LEU A 122 4.70 2.32 16.82
C LEU A 122 5.58 3.57 16.96
N GLY A 123 5.19 4.72 16.42
CA GLY A 123 6.00 5.94 16.43
C GLY A 123 5.74 6.88 17.60
N THR A 124 4.57 6.77 18.24
CA THR A 124 4.21 7.62 19.38
C THR A 124 4.00 6.80 20.64
N VAL A 125 4.49 7.33 21.76
CA VAL A 125 4.17 6.80 23.10
C VAL A 125 2.81 7.34 23.50
N ALA A 126 1.75 6.75 22.94
CA ALA A 126 0.37 7.12 23.17
C ALA A 126 -0.55 5.89 23.16
N GLY A 127 -1.68 5.96 23.87
CA GLY A 127 -2.58 4.82 24.03
C GLY A 127 -1.94 3.71 24.88
N ILE A 128 -1.84 2.51 24.32
CA ILE A 128 -1.17 1.37 24.99
C ILE A 128 0.31 1.24 24.65
N THR A 129 0.82 2.04 23.71
CA THR A 129 2.25 2.03 23.37
C THR A 129 3.03 2.68 24.51
N ALA A 130 3.82 1.88 25.24
CA ALA A 130 4.66 2.38 26.35
C ALA A 130 6.04 2.86 25.87
N THR A 131 6.50 2.39 24.71
CA THR A 131 7.73 2.86 24.05
C THR A 131 7.50 2.99 22.56
N ALA A 132 8.11 3.97 21.90
CA ALA A 132 8.21 3.95 20.44
C ALA A 132 9.07 2.75 19.99
N ALA A 133 8.89 2.30 18.75
CA ALA A 133 9.72 1.26 18.17
C ALA A 133 11.19 1.67 18.18
N SER A 134 12.04 0.83 18.75
CA SER A 134 13.49 1.03 18.85
C SER A 134 14.22 -0.15 18.23
N ALA A 135 15.35 0.08 17.55
CA ALA A 135 16.18 -1.01 17.10
C ALA A 135 16.71 -1.80 18.31
N LEU A 136 16.70 -3.13 18.20
CA LEU A 136 17.07 -4.02 19.30
C LEU A 136 18.48 -3.67 19.83
N GLY A 137 18.58 -3.48 21.15
CA GLY A 137 19.82 -3.13 21.81
C GLY A 137 20.22 -1.65 21.72
N THR A 138 19.39 -0.80 21.11
CA THR A 138 19.58 0.66 21.07
C THR A 138 18.57 1.38 21.95
N ALA A 139 18.94 2.58 22.42
CA ALA A 139 18.05 3.47 23.14
C ALA A 139 17.60 4.60 22.21
N GLY A 140 16.29 4.72 21.99
CA GLY A 140 15.68 5.80 21.19
C GLY A 140 14.66 5.27 20.18
N ALA A 141 13.75 6.13 19.74
CA ALA A 141 12.84 5.79 18.65
C ALA A 141 13.63 5.63 17.35
N ALA A 142 13.36 4.58 16.58
CA ALA A 142 13.84 4.42 15.23
C ALA A 142 12.93 5.18 14.27
N ASP A 143 13.51 5.94 13.35
CA ASP A 143 12.79 6.65 12.29
C ASP A 143 13.72 6.83 11.07
N PRO A 144 13.47 6.15 9.94
CA PRO A 144 12.41 5.17 9.68
C PRO A 144 12.74 3.75 10.22
N LEU A 145 11.76 2.83 10.13
CA LEU A 145 11.99 1.39 10.29
C LEU A 145 12.51 0.81 8.97
N ASN A 146 13.71 0.24 8.98
CA ASN A 146 14.33 -0.36 7.79
C ASN A 146 14.09 -1.88 7.75
N PRO A 147 14.12 -2.50 6.57
CA PRO A 147 14.18 -3.97 6.46
C PRO A 147 15.51 -4.50 7.02
N ALA A 148 15.50 -5.78 7.43
CA ALA A 148 16.67 -6.51 7.96
C ALA A 148 17.25 -5.98 9.28
N THR A 149 16.52 -5.10 9.97
CA THR A 149 16.79 -4.69 11.35
C THR A 149 15.68 -5.21 12.25
N THR A 150 16.08 -5.73 13.41
CA THR A 150 15.13 -6.16 14.44
C THR A 150 14.77 -4.97 15.33
N TYR A 151 13.48 -4.78 15.55
CA TYR A 151 12.91 -3.72 16.37
C TYR A 151 12.19 -4.30 17.58
N THR A 152 12.03 -3.45 18.57
CA THR A 152 11.36 -3.78 19.82
C THR A 152 10.39 -2.68 20.18
N VAL A 153 9.22 -3.09 20.69
CA VAL A 153 8.21 -2.19 21.22
C VAL A 153 7.63 -2.80 22.49
N THR A 154 7.40 -1.97 23.49
CA THR A 154 6.67 -2.37 24.70
C THR A 154 5.26 -1.83 24.62
N LEU A 155 4.28 -2.73 24.65
CA LEU A 155 2.88 -2.37 24.86
C LEU A 155 2.53 -2.59 26.33
N THR A 156 1.74 -1.69 26.90
CA THR A 156 1.17 -1.83 28.24
C THR A 156 -0.35 -1.84 28.09
N PRO A 157 -0.96 -2.99 27.78
CA PRO A 157 -2.41 -3.12 27.77
C PRO A 157 -2.97 -2.74 29.15
N THR A 158 -4.04 -1.96 29.17
CA THR A 158 -4.65 -1.50 30.43
C THR A 158 -6.09 -1.98 30.56
N GLY A 159 -6.68 -1.85 31.75
CA GLY A 159 -8.08 -2.20 31.99
C GLY A 159 -8.43 -3.62 31.57
N ASN A 160 -9.44 -3.76 30.70
CA ASN A 160 -9.97 -5.06 30.27
C ASN A 160 -9.08 -5.86 29.33
N CYS A 161 -7.98 -5.28 28.83
CA CYS A 161 -6.99 -6.01 28.02
C CYS A 161 -5.70 -6.30 28.78
N ALA A 162 -5.64 -6.01 30.09
CA ALA A 162 -4.48 -6.40 30.87
C ALA A 162 -4.25 -7.92 30.75
N PRO A 163 -3.01 -8.40 30.60
CA PRO A 163 -2.70 -9.83 30.52
C PRO A 163 -3.29 -10.60 31.71
N GLN A 164 -3.96 -11.73 31.43
CA GLN A 164 -4.55 -12.59 32.46
C GLN A 164 -4.25 -14.06 32.18
N ALA A 165 -3.98 -14.84 33.23
CA ALA A 165 -3.78 -16.27 33.10
C ALA A 165 -5.00 -16.98 32.50
N ASN A 166 -4.74 -17.95 31.63
CA ASN A 166 -5.71 -18.77 30.90
C ASN A 166 -6.64 -17.95 30.00
N THR A 167 -6.15 -16.82 29.50
CA THR A 167 -6.84 -16.00 28.50
C THR A 167 -5.98 -15.88 27.24
N ASP A 168 -6.64 -15.52 26.14
CA ASP A 168 -6.01 -15.32 24.84
C ASP A 168 -6.38 -13.92 24.32
N ASP A 169 -5.40 -13.21 23.75
CA ASP A 169 -5.62 -11.95 23.05
C ASP A 169 -5.18 -12.06 21.60
N THR A 170 -5.88 -11.40 20.69
CA THR A 170 -5.49 -11.32 19.27
C THR A 170 -4.85 -9.97 19.01
N PHE A 171 -3.60 -9.98 18.57
CA PHE A 171 -2.89 -8.79 18.15
C PHE A 171 -2.83 -8.75 16.63
N VAL A 172 -3.22 -7.62 16.05
CA VAL A 172 -3.14 -7.37 14.61
C VAL A 172 -2.25 -6.15 14.42
N ILE A 173 -1.30 -6.24 13.49
CA ILE A 173 -0.40 -5.15 13.13
C ILE A 173 -0.38 -4.96 11.62
N GLN A 174 -0.44 -3.72 11.17
CA GLN A 174 -0.41 -3.35 9.77
C GLN A 174 0.73 -2.39 9.49
N ALA A 175 1.50 -2.69 8.46
CA ALA A 175 2.67 -1.92 8.07
C ALA A 175 2.29 -0.80 7.06
N GLY A 176 1.62 0.26 7.52
CA GLY A 176 1.19 1.37 6.64
C GLY A 176 0.34 0.91 5.46
N GLY A 177 0.78 1.26 4.24
CA GLY A 177 0.18 0.81 2.98
C GLY A 177 0.51 -0.64 2.59
N GLY A 178 1.19 -1.39 3.47
CA GLY A 178 1.53 -2.78 3.30
C GLY A 178 0.48 -3.75 3.87
N GLY A 179 0.86 -5.01 3.96
CA GLY A 179 0.02 -6.06 4.54
C GLY A 179 -0.09 -5.99 6.07
N PHE A 180 -1.09 -6.71 6.58
CA PHE A 180 -1.24 -6.97 8.01
C PHE A 180 -0.71 -8.36 8.38
N THR A 181 -0.28 -8.48 9.62
CA THR A 181 0.05 -9.73 10.31
C THR A 181 -0.80 -9.79 11.57
N TYR A 182 -1.23 -10.98 11.95
CA TYR A 182 -1.89 -11.19 13.23
C TYR A 182 -1.21 -12.30 13.99
N GLU A 183 -1.26 -12.20 15.31
CA GLU A 183 -0.71 -13.17 16.24
C GLU A 183 -1.65 -13.33 17.43
N VAL A 184 -1.71 -14.51 18.02
CA VAL A 184 -2.57 -14.76 19.17
C VAL A 184 -1.71 -14.96 20.41
N PHE A 185 -1.77 -14.02 21.34
CA PHE A 185 -1.06 -14.07 22.60
C PHE A 185 -1.72 -15.08 23.53
N LYS A 186 -0.97 -16.11 23.92
CA LYS A 186 -1.43 -17.17 24.81
C LYS A 186 -0.76 -17.01 26.17
N TYR A 187 -1.50 -16.56 27.18
CA TYR A 187 -0.92 -16.21 28.49
C TYR A 187 -0.70 -17.39 29.45
N GLY A 188 -1.04 -18.63 29.05
CA GLY A 188 -0.79 -19.83 29.86
C GLY A 188 -1.36 -19.75 31.28
N GLY A 189 -0.83 -20.54 32.22
CA GLY A 189 -1.33 -20.57 33.60
C GLY A 189 -0.85 -19.42 34.51
N SER A 190 0.07 -18.58 34.03
CA SER A 190 0.76 -17.54 34.79
C SER A 190 1.13 -16.39 33.87
N THR A 191 0.96 -15.16 34.32
CA THR A 191 1.40 -13.95 33.58
C THR A 191 2.64 -13.34 34.22
N ALA A 192 3.54 -14.14 34.82
CA ALA A 192 4.75 -13.61 35.44
C ALA A 192 5.68 -12.95 34.39
N ALA A 193 6.54 -12.04 34.84
CA ALA A 193 7.57 -11.48 33.97
C ALA A 193 8.53 -12.59 33.50
N GLY A 194 8.84 -12.60 32.21
CA GLY A 194 9.68 -13.60 31.55
C GLY A 194 8.89 -14.71 30.83
N GLU A 195 7.58 -14.79 31.03
CA GLU A 195 6.72 -15.73 30.29
C GLU A 195 6.65 -15.33 28.81
N VAL A 196 6.83 -16.33 27.95
CA VAL A 196 6.71 -16.19 26.49
C VAL A 196 5.26 -16.45 26.11
N VAL A 197 4.64 -15.49 25.41
CA VAL A 197 3.23 -15.59 25.00
C VAL A 197 3.07 -15.85 23.51
N VAL A 198 4.18 -15.75 22.76
CA VAL A 198 4.39 -16.13 21.34
C VAL A 198 5.83 -16.62 21.17
#